data_AF-A0A6G9AGR9-F1
#
_entry.id   AF-A0A6G9AGR9-F1
#
_cell.length_a   1.000
_cell.length_b   1.000
_cell.length_c   1.000
_cell.angle_alpha   90.00
_cell.angle_beta   90.00
_cell.angle_gamma   90.00
#
_symmetry.space_group_name_H-M   'P 1'
#
loop_
_entity.id
_entity.type
_entity.pdbx_description
1 polymer ?
#
loop_
_entity_poly.entity_id
_entity_poly.type
_entity_poly.pdbx_seq_one_letter_code
_entity_poly.pdbx_strand_id
1 'polypeptide(L)'
;MNQHTTDLKYQIERILLWEPSSHWRSQDFVRLSEHVFTYTQRQVDAQHLEAFWRTSAIKSPDLLDTLARFVDYIDWDDFCVRNFYGVVEVDEETQLTHPPMWEIPMRWVIIICWFSVIVSIAVAILLVWKR
;
A
#
# COMPACT_ATOMS: atom_id res chain seq x y z
N MET A 1 -10.73 15.67 -11.07
CA MET A 1 -10.20 14.68 -10.13
C MET A 1 -8.73 14.51 -10.46
N ASN A 2 -7.80 14.63 -9.51
CA ASN A 2 -6.37 14.45 -9.80
C ASN A 2 -6.12 12.97 -10.12
N GLN A 3 -5.61 12.64 -11.31
CA GLN A 3 -5.37 11.25 -11.74
C GLN A 3 -4.58 10.45 -10.67
N HIS A 4 -3.53 11.04 -10.11
CA HIS A 4 -2.74 10.44 -9.03
C HIS A 4 -3.56 10.05 -7.80
N THR A 5 -4.58 10.84 -7.42
CA THR A 5 -5.42 10.49 -6.26
C THR A 5 -6.33 9.29 -6.54
N THR A 6 -6.71 9.10 -7.81
CA THR A 6 -7.44 7.90 -8.25
C THR A 6 -6.50 6.68 -8.23
N ASP A 7 -5.28 6.84 -8.73
CA ASP A 7 -4.29 5.76 -8.75
C ASP A 7 -3.90 5.32 -7.33
N LEU A 8 -3.77 6.28 -6.41
CA LEU A 8 -3.51 5.99 -5.00
C LEU A 8 -4.63 5.16 -4.37
N LYS A 9 -5.90 5.54 -4.58
CA LYS A 9 -7.06 4.78 -4.09
C LYS A 9 -7.05 3.35 -4.63
N TYR A 10 -6.77 3.19 -5.92
CA TYR A 10 -6.69 1.88 -6.57
C TYR A 10 -5.58 1.00 -5.99
N GLN A 11 -4.39 1.56 -5.74
CA GLN A 11 -3.30 0.81 -5.10
C GLN A 11 -3.67 0.36 -3.68
N ILE A 12 -4.33 1.23 -2.91
CA ILE A 12 -4.82 0.89 -1.57
C ILE A 12 -5.85 -0.24 -1.63
N GLU A 13 -6.85 -0.14 -2.51
CA GLU A 13 -7.88 -1.18 -2.68
C GLU A 13 -7.25 -2.55 -3.03
N ARG A 14 -6.23 -2.55 -3.88
CA ARG A 14 -5.49 -3.76 -4.24
C ARG A 14 -4.70 -4.36 -3.08
N ILE A 15 -4.10 -3.54 -2.22
CA ILE A 15 -3.34 -4.02 -1.06
C ILE A 15 -4.27 -4.61 -0.01
N LEU A 16 -5.45 -4.00 0.19
CA LEU A 16 -6.42 -4.46 1.17
C LEU A 16 -7.12 -5.76 0.76
N LEU A 17 -7.24 -6.02 -0.56
CA LEU A 17 -7.98 -7.16 -1.11
C LEU A 17 -9.44 -7.20 -0.63
N TRP A 18 -10.03 -6.03 -0.37
CA TRP A 18 -11.44 -5.88 0.00
C TRP A 18 -12.32 -5.75 -1.25
N GLU A 19 -13.62 -5.65 -1.05
CA GLU A 19 -14.55 -5.24 -2.12
C GLU A 19 -14.20 -3.84 -2.65
N PRO A 20 -14.63 -3.48 -3.86
CA PRO A 20 -14.39 -2.15 -4.40
C PRO A 20 -14.93 -1.04 -3.48
N SER A 21 -14.26 0.12 -3.44
CA SER A 21 -14.62 1.19 -2.51
C SER A 21 -16.04 1.75 -2.69
N SER A 22 -16.70 1.45 -3.80
CA SER A 22 -18.11 1.76 -4.03
C SER A 22 -19.04 1.11 -2.99
N HIS A 23 -18.64 -0.05 -2.44
CA HIS A 23 -19.41 -0.82 -1.47
C HIS A 23 -19.04 -0.54 -0.02
N TRP A 24 -17.95 0.20 0.22
CA TRP A 24 -17.48 0.49 1.56
C TRP A 24 -18.50 1.31 2.36
N ARG A 25 -18.69 0.90 3.61
CA ARG A 25 -19.48 1.58 4.64
C ARG A 25 -18.54 2.32 5.59
N SER A 26 -19.08 3.19 6.43
CA SER A 26 -18.29 3.93 7.44
C SER A 26 -17.44 3.01 8.33
N GLN A 27 -17.91 1.78 8.62
CA GLN A 27 -17.12 0.79 9.38
C GLN A 27 -15.87 0.30 8.65
N ASP A 28 -15.90 0.22 7.31
CA ASP A 28 -14.74 -0.18 6.51
C ASP A 28 -13.67 0.92 6.55
N PHE A 29 -14.08 2.19 6.59
CA PHE A 29 -13.15 3.31 6.79
C PHE A 29 -12.52 3.34 8.20
N VAL A 30 -13.24 2.88 9.23
CA VAL A 30 -12.65 2.67 10.57
C VAL A 30 -11.57 1.59 10.50
N ARG A 31 -11.85 0.44 9.87
CA ARG A 31 -10.84 -0.61 9.68
C ARG A 31 -9.65 -0.12 8.87
N LEU A 32 -9.89 0.67 7.82
CA LEU A 32 -8.81 1.25 7.02
C LEU A 32 -7.93 2.16 7.87
N SER A 33 -8.53 2.98 8.74
CA SER A 33 -7.79 3.84 9.65
C SER A 33 -6.87 3.05 10.58
N GLU A 34 -7.34 1.91 11.09
CA GLU A 34 -6.57 1.01 11.94
C GLU A 34 -5.40 0.36 11.17
N HIS A 35 -5.63 -0.05 9.92
CA HIS A 35 -4.58 -0.60 9.05
C HIS A 35 -3.50 0.43 8.72
N VAL A 36 -3.91 1.64 8.34
CA VAL A 36 -3.01 2.76 8.07
C VAL A 36 -2.19 3.08 9.31
N PHE A 37 -2.83 3.17 10.48
CA PHE A 37 -2.14 3.40 11.74
C PHE A 37 -1.14 2.29 12.06
N THR A 38 -1.52 1.03 11.90
CA THR A 38 -0.64 -0.11 12.18
C THR A 38 0.63 -0.07 11.31
N TYR A 39 0.51 0.27 10.03
CA TYR A 39 1.63 0.29 9.10
C TYR A 39 2.50 1.56 9.19
N THR A 40 1.87 2.73 9.34
CA THR A 40 2.53 4.03 9.24
C THR A 40 2.80 4.70 10.60
N GLN A 41 2.19 4.18 11.68
CA GLN A 41 2.16 4.79 13.01
C GLN A 41 1.59 6.22 13.03
N ARG A 42 0.80 6.58 12.01
CA ARG A 42 0.11 7.86 11.91
C ARG A 42 -1.40 7.66 12.00
N GLN A 43 -2.03 8.45 12.85
CA GLN A 43 -3.47 8.38 13.04
C GLN A 43 -4.18 9.19 11.96
N VAL A 44 -5.13 8.56 11.28
CA VAL A 44 -5.98 9.20 10.29
C VAL A 44 -7.43 8.97 10.67
N ASP A 45 -8.24 10.04 10.64
CA ASP A 45 -9.65 9.92 10.97
C ASP A 45 -10.43 9.18 9.87
N ALA A 46 -11.31 8.25 10.26
CA ALA A 46 -12.13 7.47 9.35
C ALA A 46 -13.09 8.35 8.52
N GLN A 47 -13.60 9.46 9.06
CA GLN A 47 -14.44 10.41 8.32
C GLN A 47 -13.65 11.16 7.26
N HIS A 48 -12.38 11.49 7.55
CA HIS A 48 -11.49 12.09 6.55
C HIS A 48 -11.16 11.12 5.41
N LEU A 49 -10.94 9.83 5.73
CA LEU A 49 -10.79 8.79 4.72
C LEU A 49 -12.07 8.64 3.89
N GLU A 50 -13.23 8.53 4.53
CA GLU A 50 -14.52 8.40 3.84
C GLU A 50 -14.75 9.57 2.86
N ALA A 51 -14.52 10.80 3.32
CA ALA A 51 -14.67 11.98 2.49
C ALA A 51 -13.63 12.04 1.35
N PHE A 52 -12.38 11.62 1.59
CA PHE A 52 -11.36 11.48 0.56
C PHE A 52 -11.81 10.51 -0.54
N TRP A 53 -12.35 9.34 -0.18
CA TRP A 53 -12.85 8.36 -1.15
C TRP A 53 -14.05 8.90 -1.95
N ARG A 54 -15.03 9.51 -1.28
CA ARG A 54 -16.29 9.96 -1.89
C ARG A 54 -16.15 11.20 -2.77
N THR A 55 -15.33 12.17 -2.37
CA THR A 55 -15.31 13.49 -3.01
C THR A 55 -14.01 13.82 -3.73
N SER A 56 -12.90 13.13 -3.41
CA SER A 56 -11.54 13.46 -3.87
C SER A 56 -11.16 14.95 -3.66
N ALA A 57 -11.92 15.69 -2.86
CA ALA A 57 -11.79 17.14 -2.67
C ALA A 57 -10.83 17.47 -1.53
N ILE A 58 -10.62 16.52 -0.62
CA ILE A 58 -9.71 16.67 0.51
C ILE A 58 -8.28 16.47 0.00
N LYS A 59 -7.56 17.58 -0.12
CA LYS A 59 -6.12 17.63 -0.42
C LYS A 59 -5.33 17.98 0.83
N SER A 60 -5.58 17.29 1.94
CA SER A 60 -4.68 17.44 3.09
C SER A 60 -3.35 16.79 2.70
N PRO A 61 -2.24 17.55 2.63
CA PRO A 61 -0.95 16.99 2.22
C PRO A 61 -0.49 15.88 3.17
N ASP A 62 -0.73 16.04 4.47
CA ASP A 62 -0.36 15.03 5.48
C ASP A 62 -1.17 13.73 5.34
N LEU A 63 -2.43 13.82 4.90
CA LEU A 63 -3.24 12.64 4.57
C LEU A 63 -2.66 11.90 3.36
N LEU A 64 -2.33 12.65 2.30
CA LEU A 64 -1.77 12.08 1.08
C LEU A 64 -0.41 11.43 1.32
N ASP A 65 0.47 12.07 2.09
CA ASP A 65 1.76 11.51 2.51
C ASP A 65 1.58 10.22 3.31
N THR A 66 0.64 10.23 4.26
CA THR A 66 0.37 9.06 5.10
C THR A 66 -0.16 7.89 4.27
N LEU A 67 -1.06 8.15 3.33
CA LEU A 67 -1.58 7.13 2.43
C LEU A 67 -0.54 6.65 1.41
N ALA A 68 0.31 7.54 0.89
CA ALA A 68 1.44 7.16 0.03
C ALA A 68 2.42 6.24 0.76
N ARG A 69 2.74 6.54 2.03
CA ARG A 69 3.53 5.67 2.90
C ARG A 69 2.85 4.34 3.20
N PHE A 70 1.52 4.34 3.35
CA PHE A 70 0.77 3.10 3.51
C PHE A 70 0.92 2.16 2.32
N VAL A 71 1.09 2.71 1.11
CA VAL A 71 1.39 1.95 -0.11
C VAL A 71 2.88 1.84 -0.45
N ASP A 72 3.75 2.06 0.55
CA ASP A 72 5.21 1.87 0.51
C ASP A 72 6.01 2.89 -0.32
N TYR A 73 5.51 4.12 -0.42
CA TYR A 73 6.24 5.27 -1.00
C TYR A 73 6.81 6.15 0.11
N ILE A 74 7.81 6.97 -0.21
CA ILE A 74 8.46 7.85 0.79
C ILE A 74 7.47 8.93 1.27
N ASP A 75 6.77 9.54 0.32
CA ASP A 75 5.77 10.58 0.52
C ASP A 75 4.87 10.70 -0.74
N TRP A 76 3.96 11.66 -0.74
CA TRP A 76 3.04 11.89 -1.84
C TRP A 76 3.74 12.34 -3.13
N ASP A 77 4.84 13.08 -3.04
CA ASP A 77 5.58 13.55 -4.21
C ASP A 77 6.30 12.39 -4.88
N ASP A 78 6.98 11.53 -4.11
CA ASP A 78 7.56 10.27 -4.58
C ASP A 78 6.53 9.39 -5.30
N PHE A 79 5.31 9.30 -4.72
CA PHE A 79 4.19 8.62 -5.37
C PHE A 79 3.84 9.25 -6.72
N CYS A 80 3.70 10.58 -6.77
CA CYS A 80 3.34 11.29 -8.00
C CYS A 80 4.39 11.13 -9.09
N VAL A 81 5.68 11.26 -8.75
CA VAL A 81 6.80 11.15 -9.70
C VAL A 81 6.91 9.73 -10.25
N ARG A 82 6.86 8.71 -9.38
CA ARG A 82 6.98 7.30 -9.78
C ARG A 82 5.76 6.78 -10.55
N ASN A 83 4.60 7.40 -10.34
CA ASN A 83 3.37 7.08 -11.06
C ASN A 83 2.99 8.20 -12.05
N PHE A 84 3.95 9.04 -12.45
CA PHE A 84 3.73 10.04 -13.48
C PHE A 84 3.70 9.33 -14.84
N TYR A 85 2.50 8.99 -15.29
CA TYR A 85 2.23 8.63 -16.68
C TYR A 85 2.29 9.90 -17.54
N GLY A 86 3.50 10.46 -17.67
CA GLY A 86 3.76 11.50 -18.65
C GLY A 86 3.51 10.93 -20.04
N VAL A 87 2.77 11.67 -20.85
CA VAL A 87 2.72 11.53 -22.30
C VAL A 87 4.15 11.29 -22.78
N VAL A 88 4.41 10.10 -23.30
CA VAL A 88 5.67 9.76 -23.96
C VAL A 88 5.75 10.67 -25.18
N GLU A 89 6.37 11.83 -25.05
CA GLU A 89 7.17 12.32 -26.17
C GLU A 89 8.25 11.27 -26.35
N VAL A 90 8.15 10.54 -27.45
CA VAL A 90 9.14 9.57 -27.90
C VAL A 90 10.41 10.35 -28.20
N ASP A 91 11.23 10.56 -27.18
CA ASP A 91 12.65 10.82 -27.37
C ASP A 91 13.37 9.50 -27.14
N GLU A 92 13.93 8.98 -28.23
CA GLU A 92 14.37 7.60 -28.44
C GLU A 92 15.64 7.23 -27.63
N GLU A 93 16.08 8.07 -26.69
CA GLU A 93 17.45 8.05 -26.16
C GLU A 93 17.58 7.67 -24.67
N THR A 94 16.49 7.40 -23.93
CA THR A 94 16.56 7.00 -22.50
C THR A 94 15.96 5.64 -22.16
N GLN A 95 16.09 4.69 -23.08
CA GLN A 95 15.72 3.28 -22.94
C GLN A 95 16.55 2.45 -21.91
N LEU A 96 17.26 3.04 -20.95
CA LEU A 96 18.12 2.27 -20.05
C LEU A 96 18.12 2.83 -18.63
N THR A 97 17.04 2.65 -17.87
CA THR A 97 17.12 2.15 -16.48
C THR A 97 15.73 2.06 -15.86
N HIS A 98 15.46 0.90 -15.26
CA HIS A 98 14.29 0.56 -14.45
C HIS A 98 13.02 0.20 -15.24
N PRO A 99 12.77 -1.11 -15.48
CA PRO A 99 11.39 -1.57 -15.56
C PRO A 99 10.61 -1.07 -14.33
N PRO A 100 9.29 -0.88 -14.40
CA PRO A 100 8.45 -0.69 -13.22
C PRO A 100 8.45 -1.99 -12.43
N MET A 101 9.55 -2.24 -11.72
CA MET A 101 9.72 -3.33 -10.81
C MET A 101 8.87 -2.95 -9.61
N TRP A 102 7.67 -3.49 -9.56
CA TRP A 102 6.91 -3.59 -8.33
C TRP A 102 7.79 -4.40 -7.38
N GLU A 103 8.63 -3.70 -6.61
CA GLU A 103 9.46 -4.31 -5.59
C GLU A 103 8.51 -5.06 -4.67
N ILE A 104 8.60 -6.39 -4.71
CA ILE A 104 7.84 -7.25 -3.83
C ILE A 104 8.15 -6.74 -2.42
N PRO A 105 7.16 -6.24 -1.68
CA PRO A 105 7.40 -5.51 -0.44
C PRO A 105 8.21 -6.41 0.50
N MET A 106 9.49 -6.07 0.69
CA MET A 106 10.45 -6.98 1.34
C MET A 106 10.01 -7.38 2.75
N ARG A 107 9.16 -6.58 3.38
CA ARG A 107 8.50 -6.89 4.66
C ARG A 107 7.67 -8.18 4.62
N TRP A 108 6.93 -8.44 3.54
CA TRP A 108 6.16 -9.68 3.40
C TRP A 108 7.05 -10.89 3.13
N VAL A 109 8.14 -10.70 2.38
CA VAL A 109 9.14 -11.75 2.14
C VAL A 109 9.77 -12.18 3.46
N ILE A 110 10.13 -11.21 4.32
CA ILE A 110 10.66 -11.49 5.65
C ILE A 110 9.64 -12.29 6.47
N ILE A 111 8.37 -11.86 6.54
CA ILE A 111 7.33 -12.59 7.28
C ILE A 111 7.18 -14.03 6.78
N ILE A 112 7.11 -14.24 5.46
CA ILE A 112 6.99 -15.58 4.86
C ILE A 112 8.23 -16.45 5.16
N CYS A 113 9.43 -15.87 5.09
CA CYS A 113 10.67 -16.57 5.44
C CYS A 113 10.69 -17.01 6.91
N TRP A 114 10.25 -16.15 7.84
CA TRP A 114 10.16 -16.50 9.25
C TRP A 114 9.16 -17.64 9.51
N PHE A 115 8.01 -17.66 8.81
CA PHE A 115 7.07 -18.78 8.89
C PHE A 115 7.71 -20.11 8.47
N SER A 116 8.50 -20.12 7.38
CA SER A 116 9.21 -21.33 6.94
C SER A 116 10.20 -21.84 7.99
N VAL A 117 10.94 -20.94 8.65
CA VAL A 117 11.90 -21.30 9.71
C VAL A 117 11.17 -21.90 10.92
N ILE A 118 10.07 -21.28 11.34
CA ILE A 118 9.27 -21.75 12.49
C ILE A 118 8.69 -23.14 12.22
N VAL A 119 8.13 -23.39 11.03
CA VAL A 119 7.60 -24.71 10.64
C VAL A 119 8.71 -25.77 10.69
N SER A 120 9.90 -25.45 10.17
CA SER A 120 11.01 -26.41 10.17
C SER A 120 11.50 -26.76 11.58
N ILE A 121 11.53 -25.79 12.50
CA ILE A 121 11.87 -26.01 13.91
C ILE A 121 10.80 -26.86 14.60
N ALA A 122 9.52 -26.57 14.37
CA ALA A 122 8.41 -27.33 14.95
C ALA A 122 8.43 -28.82 14.52
N VAL A 123 8.72 -29.10 13.25
CA VAL A 123 8.88 -30.46 12.73
C VAL A 123 10.05 -31.18 13.42
N ALA A 124 11.20 -30.51 13.59
CA ALA A 124 12.35 -31.09 14.28
C ALA A 124 12.03 -31.43 15.75
N ILE A 125 11.34 -30.55 16.47
CA ILE A 125 10.91 -30.79 17.86
C ILE A 125 9.95 -31.98 17.94
N LEU A 126 8.97 -32.07 17.03
CA LEU A 126 8.02 -33.18 16.98
C LEU A 126 8.72 -34.53 16.74
N LEU A 127 9.74 -34.56 15.88
CA LEU A 127 10.51 -35.78 15.61
C LEU A 127 11.35 -36.23 16.81
N VAL A 128 11.87 -35.29 17.60
CA VAL A 128 12.64 -35.59 18.83
C VAL A 128 11.72 -36.07 19.96
N TRP A 129 10.52 -35.50 20.09
CA TRP A 129 9.55 -35.91 21.12
C TRP A 129 8.84 -37.23 20.84
N LYS A 130 8.74 -37.64 19.58
CA LYS A 130 8.08 -38.89 19.18
C LYS A 130 9.04 -40.09 19.13
N ARG A 131 10.32 -39.89 19.44
CA ARG A 131 11.36 -40.92 19.52
C ARG A 131 11.64 -41.30 20.97
#